data_AF-A0A7J7Z6N6-F1
#
_entry.id   AF-A0A7J7Z6N6-F1
#
_cell.length_a   1.000
_cell.length_b   1.000
_cell.length_c   1.000
_cell.angle_alpha   90.00
_cell.angle_beta   90.00
_cell.angle_gamma   90.00
#
_symmetry.space_group_name_H-M   'P 1'
#
loop_
_entity.id
_entity.type
_entity.pdbx_description
1 polymer ?
#
loop_
_entity_poly.entity_id
_entity_poly.type
_entity_poly.pdbx_seq_one_letter_code
_entity_poly.pdbx_strand_id
1 'polypeptide(L)'
;MGVRQTSALKLCNMPSMRGSLATLTLLGKLVDAIPALADKLVMEHRDLMEHLVRGLVYPSEGVQASVCYLYGKLYSSPTAAEVLSGHFREKLCPLFLSTLDGAQTKELQINCLGLLRQLLKYDLFVSMIMNKSALAESADGVEGPPGETTLPLVLKKVLVL
;
A
#
# COMPACT_ATOMS: atom_id res chain seq x y z
N MET A 1 -15.42 -42.37 -7.87
CA MET A 1 -14.36 -41.82 -7.00
C MET A 1 -14.08 -40.40 -7.48
N GLY A 2 -14.59 -39.41 -6.76
CA GLY A 2 -14.57 -38.01 -7.19
C GLY A 2 -13.32 -37.29 -6.70
N VAL A 3 -12.63 -36.60 -7.62
CA VAL A 3 -11.61 -35.61 -7.26
C VAL A 3 -12.27 -34.24 -7.36
N ARG A 4 -12.71 -33.71 -6.22
CA ARG A 4 -13.07 -32.30 -6.09
C ARG A 4 -11.77 -31.52 -5.99
N GLN A 5 -11.34 -30.92 -7.09
CA GLN A 5 -10.26 -29.95 -7.08
C GLN A 5 -10.88 -28.56 -6.94
N THR A 6 -11.05 -28.15 -5.68
CA THR A 6 -11.54 -26.82 -5.30
C THR A 6 -10.51 -25.77 -5.72
N SER A 7 -10.89 -24.94 -6.70
CA SER A 7 -10.85 -23.47 -6.66
C SER A 7 -9.69 -22.77 -5.94
N ALA A 8 -8.46 -23.27 -6.00
CA ALA A 8 -7.29 -22.46 -5.67
C ALA A 8 -7.15 -21.42 -6.78
N LEU A 9 -7.39 -20.15 -6.44
CA LEU A 9 -7.32 -19.00 -7.33
C LEU A 9 -6.12 -19.13 -8.28
N LYS A 10 -6.43 -19.34 -9.56
CA LYS A 10 -5.48 -19.38 -10.67
C LYS A 10 -5.05 -17.95 -11.05
N LEU A 11 -4.62 -17.16 -10.06
CA LEU A 11 -4.13 -15.79 -10.24
C LEU A 11 -2.62 -15.71 -10.55
N CYS A 12 -1.90 -16.84 -10.50
CA CYS A 12 -0.44 -16.85 -10.62
C CYS A 12 0.11 -17.03 -12.05
N ASN A 13 -0.73 -17.09 -13.08
CA ASN A 13 -0.27 -17.08 -14.48
C ASN A 13 -0.63 -15.75 -15.12
N MET A 14 0.35 -14.84 -15.30
CA MET A 14 0.15 -13.47 -15.83
C MET A 14 -0.96 -13.36 -16.90
N PRO A 15 -2.08 -12.69 -16.58
CA PRO A 15 -2.98 -12.12 -17.55
C PRO A 15 -3.15 -10.62 -17.21
N SER A 16 -2.12 -9.81 -17.46
CA SER A 16 -2.02 -8.34 -17.26
C SER A 16 -2.45 -7.80 -15.87
N MET A 17 -1.61 -7.01 -15.19
CA MET A 17 -2.03 -6.26 -13.98
C MET A 17 -3.29 -5.40 -14.22
N ARG A 18 -3.54 -5.02 -15.48
CA ARG A 18 -4.79 -4.38 -15.92
C ARG A 18 -6.03 -5.25 -15.68
N GLY A 19 -5.95 -6.55 -15.95
CA GLY A 19 -7.02 -7.51 -15.65
C GLY A 19 -7.23 -7.74 -14.15
N SER A 20 -6.16 -7.60 -13.35
CA SER A 20 -6.24 -7.67 -11.88
C SER A 20 -6.96 -6.50 -11.23
N LEU A 21 -7.09 -5.34 -11.91
CA LEU A 21 -7.66 -4.11 -11.33
C LEU A 21 -9.06 -4.36 -10.74
N ALA A 22 -9.97 -4.94 -11.51
CA ALA A 22 -11.33 -5.21 -11.05
C ALA A 22 -11.35 -6.14 -9.84
N THR A 23 -10.47 -7.14 -9.80
CA THR A 23 -10.33 -8.06 -8.68
C THR A 23 -9.79 -7.36 -7.43
N LEU A 24 -8.78 -6.49 -7.57
CA LEU A 24 -8.20 -5.72 -6.48
C LEU A 24 -9.22 -4.73 -5.89
N THR A 25 -9.95 -4.01 -6.75
CA THR A 25 -11.04 -3.13 -6.32
C THR A 25 -12.13 -3.92 -5.60
N LEU A 26 -12.54 -5.08 -6.14
CA LEU A 26 -13.54 -5.95 -5.53
C LEU A 26 -13.09 -6.45 -4.15
N LEU A 27 -11.84 -6.92 -4.03
CA LEU A 27 -11.27 -7.34 -2.75
C LEU A 27 -11.27 -6.19 -1.74
N GLY A 28 -10.85 -4.99 -2.14
CA GLY A 28 -10.91 -3.81 -1.28
C GLY A 28 -12.32 -3.54 -0.77
N LYS A 29 -13.32 -3.56 -1.66
CA LYS A 29 -14.73 -3.37 -1.30
C LYS A 29 -15.26 -4.47 -0.39
N LEU A 30 -14.82 -5.71 -0.59
CA LEU A 30 -15.24 -6.83 0.24
C LEU A 30 -14.67 -6.73 1.66
N VAL A 31 -13.41 -6.33 1.80
CA VAL A 31 -12.80 -6.04 3.11
C VAL A 31 -13.48 -4.83 3.77
N ASP A 32 -13.86 -3.82 3.00
CA ASP A 32 -14.60 -2.65 3.50
C ASP A 32 -15.98 -3.05 4.05
N ALA A 33 -16.68 -3.94 3.35
CA ALA A 33 -17.99 -4.43 3.77
C ALA A 33 -17.90 -5.46 4.92
N ILE A 34 -16.80 -6.22 4.98
CA ILE A 34 -16.59 -7.30 5.94
C ILE A 34 -15.18 -7.16 6.55
N PRO A 35 -14.98 -6.31 7.56
CA PRO A 35 -13.65 -6.01 8.11
C PRO A 35 -12.88 -7.23 8.62
N ALA A 36 -13.57 -8.27 9.08
CA ALA A 36 -12.98 -9.53 9.52
C ALA A 36 -12.19 -10.28 8.41
N LEU A 37 -12.43 -9.95 7.13
CA LEU A 37 -11.65 -10.50 6.02
C LEU A 37 -10.21 -9.98 5.98
N ALA A 38 -9.93 -8.81 6.56
CA ALA A 38 -8.57 -8.24 6.56
C ALA A 38 -7.56 -9.21 7.19
N ASP A 39 -7.89 -9.71 8.40
CA ASP A 39 -7.02 -10.61 9.16
C ASP A 39 -6.80 -11.92 8.40
N LYS A 40 -7.89 -12.49 7.87
CA LYS A 40 -7.82 -13.73 7.09
C LYS A 40 -6.95 -13.58 5.84
N LEU A 41 -7.09 -12.47 5.12
CA LEU A 41 -6.28 -12.20 3.92
C LEU A 41 -4.79 -12.11 4.24
N VAL A 42 -4.41 -11.41 5.30
CA VAL A 42 -2.98 -11.26 5.62
C VAL A 42 -2.37 -12.54 6.20
N MET A 43 -3.15 -13.33 6.93
CA MET A 43 -2.67 -14.57 7.56
C MET A 43 -2.58 -15.72 6.55
N GLU A 44 -3.60 -15.88 5.70
CA GLU A 44 -3.73 -17.04 4.81
C GLU A 44 -3.18 -16.79 3.39
N HIS A 45 -3.07 -15.53 2.96
CA HIS A 45 -2.74 -15.20 1.57
C HIS A 45 -1.52 -14.26 1.45
N ARG A 46 -0.34 -14.74 1.86
CA ARG A 46 0.91 -13.96 1.74
C ARG A 46 1.26 -13.57 0.31
N ASP A 47 0.98 -14.44 -0.67
CA ASP A 47 1.21 -14.17 -2.10
C ASP A 47 0.43 -12.95 -2.60
N LEU A 48 -0.73 -12.65 -1.97
CA LEU A 48 -1.48 -11.44 -2.26
C LEU A 48 -0.64 -10.20 -1.93
N MET A 49 0.06 -10.17 -0.79
CA MET A 49 0.89 -9.02 -0.41
C MET A 49 2.04 -8.78 -1.41
N GLU A 50 2.60 -9.85 -1.96
CA GLU A 50 3.59 -9.73 -3.04
C GLU A 50 2.97 -9.23 -4.34
N HIS A 51 1.76 -9.68 -4.66
CA HIS A 51 1.02 -9.19 -5.82
C HIS A 51 0.67 -7.70 -5.70
N LEU A 52 0.29 -7.24 -4.51
CA LEU A 52 0.00 -5.83 -4.24
C LEU A 52 1.25 -4.96 -4.41
N VAL A 53 2.41 -5.41 -3.93
CA VAL A 53 3.69 -4.71 -4.17
C VAL A 53 3.99 -4.58 -5.67
N ARG A 54 3.75 -5.64 -6.46
CA ARG A 54 3.90 -5.59 -7.92
C ARG A 54 2.90 -4.64 -8.58
N GLY A 55 1.67 -4.58 -8.05
CA GLY A 55 0.65 -3.65 -8.54
C GLY A 55 1.02 -2.18 -8.29
N LEU A 56 1.73 -1.90 -7.19
CA LEU A 56 2.15 -0.54 -6.86
C LEU A 56 3.26 0.01 -7.80
N VAL A 57 4.11 -0.87 -8.32
CA VAL A 57 5.14 -0.50 -9.31
C VAL A 57 4.66 -0.59 -10.77
N TYR A 58 3.41 -1.01 -11.00
CA TYR A 58 2.86 -1.11 -12.36
C TYR A 58 2.50 0.30 -12.88
N PRO A 59 2.82 0.64 -14.15
CA PRO A 59 2.62 1.99 -14.70
C PRO A 59 1.15 2.26 -15.07
N SER A 60 0.27 2.21 -14.08
CA SER A 60 -1.14 2.57 -14.18
C SER A 60 -1.61 3.07 -12.83
N GLU A 61 -1.91 4.37 -12.76
CA GLU A 61 -2.42 4.97 -11.53
C GLU A 61 -3.74 4.35 -11.06
N GLY A 62 -4.56 3.81 -11.96
CA GLY A 62 -5.78 3.07 -11.58
C GLY A 62 -5.47 1.76 -10.83
N VAL A 63 -4.40 1.07 -11.21
CA VAL A 63 -3.95 -0.14 -10.49
C VAL A 63 -3.36 0.27 -9.13
N GLN A 64 -2.49 1.28 -9.12
CA GLN A 64 -1.89 1.82 -7.89
C GLN A 64 -2.97 2.30 -6.92
N ALA A 65 -4.00 2.98 -7.42
CA ALA A 65 -5.10 3.49 -6.61
C ALA A 65 -5.89 2.34 -5.96
N SER A 66 -6.17 1.27 -6.72
CA SER A 66 -6.84 0.07 -6.20
C SER A 66 -5.98 -0.64 -5.16
N VAL A 67 -4.67 -0.72 -5.36
CA VAL A 67 -3.72 -1.29 -4.38
C VAL A 67 -3.68 -0.45 -3.10
N CYS A 68 -3.57 0.87 -3.20
CA CYS A 68 -3.57 1.78 -2.04
C CYS A 68 -4.89 1.70 -1.27
N TYR A 69 -6.02 1.63 -1.97
CA TYR A 69 -7.32 1.42 -1.34
C TYR A 69 -7.37 0.11 -0.55
N LEU A 70 -6.97 -1.02 -1.16
CA LEU A 70 -6.98 -2.32 -0.48
C LEU A 70 -6.03 -2.34 0.72
N TYR A 71 -4.80 -1.82 0.59
CA TYR A 71 -3.91 -1.69 1.76
C TYR A 71 -4.55 -0.83 2.85
N GLY A 72 -5.20 0.29 2.51
CA GLY A 72 -5.92 1.12 3.48
C GLY A 72 -6.98 0.33 4.25
N LYS A 73 -7.68 -0.60 3.58
CA LYS A 73 -8.63 -1.49 4.25
C LYS A 73 -7.94 -2.55 5.12
N LEU A 74 -6.83 -3.13 4.68
CA LEU A 74 -6.07 -4.08 5.50
C LEU A 74 -5.53 -3.42 6.78
N TYR A 75 -4.88 -2.26 6.68
CA TYR A 75 -4.34 -1.53 7.83
C TYR A 75 -5.42 -0.92 8.76
N SER A 76 -6.69 -0.97 8.36
CA SER A 76 -7.79 -0.59 9.26
C SER A 76 -8.03 -1.62 10.37
N SER A 77 -7.57 -2.87 10.22
CA SER A 77 -7.55 -3.87 11.28
C SER A 77 -6.23 -3.83 12.06
N PRO A 78 -6.25 -3.70 13.40
CA PRO A 78 -5.04 -3.74 14.22
C PRO A 78 -4.25 -5.04 14.09
N THR A 79 -4.93 -6.19 14.04
CA THR A 79 -4.29 -7.49 13.88
C THR A 79 -3.60 -7.61 12.53
N ALA A 80 -4.27 -7.16 11.46
CA ALA A 80 -3.64 -7.16 10.15
C ALA A 80 -2.46 -6.19 10.07
N ALA A 81 -2.57 -5.01 10.70
CA ALA A 81 -1.49 -4.04 10.77
C ALA A 81 -0.25 -4.61 11.47
N GLU A 82 -0.43 -5.32 12.59
CA GLU A 82 0.66 -6.00 13.29
C GLU A 82 1.37 -7.02 12.40
N VAL A 83 0.60 -7.90 11.75
CA VAL A 83 1.13 -8.92 10.82
C VAL A 83 1.87 -8.28 9.65
N LEU A 84 1.36 -7.16 9.13
CA LEU A 84 1.94 -6.45 7.99
C LEU A 84 3.11 -5.53 8.37
N SER A 85 3.52 -5.45 9.64
CA SER A 85 4.58 -4.53 10.08
C SER A 85 5.93 -4.76 9.38
N GLY A 86 6.38 -6.03 9.31
CA GLY A 86 7.59 -6.41 8.58
C GLY A 86 7.48 -6.13 7.08
N HIS A 87 6.34 -6.50 6.48
CA HIS A 87 6.03 -6.23 5.07
C HIS A 87 6.06 -4.73 4.75
N PHE A 88 5.52 -3.91 5.65
CA PHE A 88 5.53 -2.47 5.52
C PHE A 88 6.96 -1.93 5.45
N ARG A 89 7.76 -2.28 6.46
CA ARG A 89 9.13 -1.79 6.60
C ARG A 89 10.01 -2.18 5.42
N GLU A 90 9.90 -3.43 4.97
CA GLU A 90 10.85 -4.02 4.02
C GLU A 90 10.45 -3.79 2.56
N LYS A 91 9.15 -3.79 2.26
CA LYS A 91 8.66 -3.76 0.87
C LYS A 91 7.79 -2.53 0.58
N LEU A 92 6.76 -2.27 1.39
CA LEU A 92 5.72 -1.31 1.02
C LEU A 92 6.10 0.16 1.26
N CYS A 93 6.75 0.49 2.37
CA CYS A 93 7.02 1.87 2.77
C CYS A 93 7.70 2.72 1.68
N PRO A 94 8.86 2.32 1.10
CA PRO A 94 9.50 3.14 0.06
C PRO A 94 8.65 3.29 -1.20
N LEU A 95 7.95 2.23 -1.61
CA LEU A 95 7.09 2.24 -2.80
C LEU A 95 5.84 3.12 -2.60
N PHE A 96 5.25 3.05 -1.41
CA PHE A 96 4.11 3.86 -1.02
C PHE A 96 4.47 5.34 -1.01
N LEU A 97 5.59 5.71 -0.38
CA LEU A 97 6.05 7.10 -0.35
C LEU A 97 6.32 7.65 -1.75
N SER A 98 6.99 6.86 -2.61
CA SER A 98 7.21 7.23 -4.01
C SER A 98 5.90 7.36 -4.80
N THR A 99 4.92 6.48 -4.56
CA THR A 99 3.60 6.56 -5.22
C THR A 99 2.81 7.78 -4.74
N LEU A 100 2.85 8.11 -3.45
CA LEU A 100 2.19 9.28 -2.89
C LEU A 100 2.79 10.59 -3.44
N ASP A 101 4.11 10.68 -3.58
CA ASP A 101 4.80 11.85 -4.15
C ASP A 101 4.52 12.00 -5.66
N GLY A 102 4.48 10.88 -6.39
CA GLY A 102 4.27 10.87 -7.84
C GLY A 102 2.80 10.88 -8.32
N ALA A 103 1.82 10.87 -7.41
CA ALA A 103 0.40 10.69 -7.77
C ALA A 103 -0.20 11.91 -8.51
N GLN A 104 -0.66 11.70 -9.74
CA GLN A 104 -1.23 12.78 -10.58
C GLN A 104 -2.77 12.78 -10.60
N THR A 105 -3.40 11.61 -10.54
CA THR A 105 -4.86 11.47 -10.54
C THR A 105 -5.44 11.68 -9.14
N LYS A 106 -6.62 12.29 -9.09
CA LYS A 106 -7.36 12.50 -7.83
C LYS A 106 -7.68 11.19 -7.11
N GLU A 107 -7.98 10.14 -7.86
CA GLU A 107 -8.31 8.83 -7.29
C GLU A 107 -7.11 8.23 -6.53
N LEU A 108 -5.93 8.23 -7.16
CA LEU A 108 -4.71 7.76 -6.51
C LEU A 108 -4.36 8.62 -5.29
N GLN A 109 -4.41 9.95 -5.41
CA GLN A 109 -4.15 10.86 -4.30
C GLN A 109 -5.08 10.59 -3.11
N ILE A 110 -6.39 10.48 -3.33
CA ILE A 110 -7.37 10.17 -2.29
C ILE A 110 -7.06 8.83 -1.62
N ASN A 111 -6.77 7.80 -2.40
CA ASN A 111 -6.50 6.46 -1.86
C ASN A 111 -5.17 6.40 -1.11
N CYS A 112 -4.13 7.10 -1.58
CA CYS A 112 -2.85 7.22 -0.87
C CYS A 112 -3.03 7.96 0.46
N LEU A 113 -3.76 9.08 0.49
CA LEU A 113 -4.07 9.80 1.73
C LEU A 113 -4.94 8.96 2.68
N GLY A 114 -5.87 8.17 2.14
CA GLY A 114 -6.67 7.21 2.89
C GLY A 114 -5.80 6.15 3.58
N LEU A 115 -4.83 5.58 2.87
CA LEU A 115 -3.86 4.65 3.43
C LEU A 115 -2.96 5.33 4.47
N LEU A 116 -2.42 6.52 4.16
CA LEU A 116 -1.60 7.29 5.09
C LEU A 116 -2.35 7.50 6.41
N ARG A 117 -3.62 7.94 6.36
CA ARG A 117 -4.45 8.15 7.54
C ARG A 117 -4.59 6.89 8.40
N GLN A 118 -4.62 5.70 7.81
CA GLN A 118 -4.67 4.45 8.58
C GLN A 118 -3.34 4.14 9.24
N LEU A 119 -2.22 4.32 8.51
CA LEU A 119 -0.88 4.10 9.04
C LEU A 119 -0.56 5.04 10.21
N LEU A 120 -0.98 6.30 10.12
CA LEU A 120 -0.77 7.32 11.16
C LEU A 120 -1.48 7.03 12.48
N LYS A 121 -2.37 6.03 12.55
CA LYS A 121 -2.98 5.58 13.81
C LYS A 121 -2.04 4.76 14.69
N TYR A 122 -0.89 4.33 14.16
CA TYR A 122 0.04 3.46 14.86
C TYR A 122 1.43 4.11 14.92
N ASP A 123 1.94 4.34 16.14
CA ASP A 123 3.25 4.96 16.39
C ASP A 123 4.40 4.25 15.66
N LEU A 124 4.29 2.92 15.52
CA LEU A 124 5.24 2.09 14.79
C LEU A 124 5.42 2.56 13.35
N PHE A 125 4.32 2.77 12.60
CA PHE A 125 4.40 3.18 11.20
C PHE A 125 4.80 4.64 11.05
N VAL A 126 4.34 5.50 11.96
CA VAL A 126 4.77 6.91 12.01
C VAL A 126 6.30 6.97 12.11
N SER A 127 6.88 6.23 13.04
CA SER A 127 8.33 6.17 13.24
C SER A 127 9.06 5.65 11.99
N MET A 128 8.53 4.62 11.32
CA MET A 128 9.12 4.08 10.09
C MET A 128 9.10 5.07 8.92
N ILE A 129 8.00 5.81 8.76
CA ILE A 129 7.85 6.83 7.72
C ILE A 129 8.84 7.97 7.96
N MET A 130 8.90 8.48 9.20
CA MET A 130 9.80 9.59 9.58
C MET A 130 11.29 9.22 9.48
N ASN A 131 11.67 8.00 9.86
CA ASN A 131 13.07 7.56 9.77
C ASN A 131 13.57 7.45 8.32
N LYS A 132 12.67 7.15 7.36
CA LYS A 132 13.04 7.08 5.95
C LYS A 132 13.06 8.44 5.26
N SER A 133 12.20 9.38 5.64
CA SER A 133 12.30 10.76 5.14
C SER A 133 13.60 11.41 5.61
N ALA A 134 14.00 11.20 6.87
CA ALA A 134 15.27 11.72 7.40
C ALA A 134 16.50 11.16 6.65
N LEU A 135 16.45 9.89 6.23
CA LEU A 135 17.54 9.28 5.45
C LEU A 135 17.64 9.89 4.04
N ALA A 136 16.51 10.20 3.39
CA ALA A 136 16.48 10.86 2.10
C ALA A 136 17.06 12.30 2.16
N GLU A 137 16.78 13.03 3.24
CA GLU A 137 17.34 14.37 3.48
C GLU A 137 18.85 14.36 3.77
N SER A 138 19.37 13.29 4.37
CA SER A 138 20.80 13.16 4.71
C SER A 138 21.72 12.70 3.57
N ALA A 139 21.15 12.16 2.50
CA ALA A 139 21.92 11.63 1.36
C ALA A 139 22.13 12.67 0.24
N ASP A 140 21.45 13.81 0.29
CA ASP A 140 21.49 14.86 -0.74
C ASP A 140 22.60 15.92 -0.51
N GLY A 141 23.70 15.51 0.14
CA GLY A 141 24.87 16.36 0.39
C GLY A 141 25.74 16.65 -0.85
N VAL A 142 25.21 16.53 -2.07
CA VAL A 142 25.91 16.88 -3.31
C VAL A 142 25.06 17.89 -4.09
N GLU A 143 25.58 19.11 -4.21
CA GLU A 143 24.96 20.29 -4.83
C GLU A 143 24.25 20.01 -6.16
N GLY A 144 22.92 20.02 -6.12
CA GLY A 144 22.02 20.20 -7.26
C GLY A 144 20.89 21.18 -6.87
N PRO A 145 20.23 21.86 -7.82
CA PRO A 145 19.23 22.87 -7.50
C PRO A 145 18.04 22.23 -6.75
N PRO A 146 17.40 22.94 -5.81
CA PRO A 146 16.51 22.33 -4.83
C PRO A 146 15.22 21.88 -5.51
N GLY A 147 15.16 20.61 -5.86
CA GLY A 147 13.90 19.91 -6.02
C GLY A 147 13.35 19.65 -4.63
N GLU A 148 12.63 20.62 -4.06
CA GLU A 148 11.89 20.42 -2.82
C GLU A 148 11.03 19.17 -2.98
N THR A 149 11.40 18.07 -2.32
CA THR A 149 10.50 16.92 -2.26
C THR A 149 9.29 17.36 -1.43
N THR A 150 8.15 17.49 -2.09
CA THR A 150 6.92 18.00 -1.48
C THR A 150 6.42 17.09 -0.36
N LEU A 151 6.82 15.81 -0.41
CA LEU A 151 6.38 14.76 0.49
C LEU A 151 6.76 14.95 1.97
N PRO A 152 8.03 15.21 2.36
CA PRO A 152 8.38 15.58 3.74
C PRO A 152 7.55 16.74 4.30
N LEU A 153 7.29 17.77 3.49
CA LEU A 153 6.52 18.94 3.91
C LEU A 153 5.03 18.64 4.09
N VAL A 154 4.45 17.81 3.22
CA VAL A 154 3.05 17.37 3.33
C VAL A 154 2.86 16.45 4.53
N LEU A 155 3.78 15.50 4.77
CA LEU A 155 3.75 14.63 5.95
C LEU A 155 3.86 15.43 7.24
N LYS A 156 4.77 16.42 7.29
CA LYS A 156 4.93 17.32 8.43
C LYS A 156 3.66 18.14 8.71
N LYS A 157 2.92 18.57 7.68
CA LYS A 157 1.65 19.28 7.86
C LYS A 157 0.52 18.37 8.36
N VAL A 158 0.47 17.12 7.92
CA VAL A 158 -0.58 16.17 8.32
C VAL A 158 -0.37 15.64 9.75
N LEU A 159 0.88 15.43 10.17
CA LEU A 159 1.22 14.92 11.50
C LEU A 159 1.11 15.95 12.64
N VAL A 160 0.96 17.24 12.32
CA VAL A 160 0.84 18.33 13.30
C VAL A 160 -0.64 18.77 13.47
N LEU A 161 -1.57 18.12 12.77
CA LEU A 161 -3.02 18.27 12.96
C LEU A 161 -3.55 17.25 13.98
#